data_AF-A0A9X1XRH6-F1
#
_entry.id   AF-A0A9X1XRH6-F1
#
_cell.length_a   1.000
_cell.length_b   1.000
_cell.length_c   1.000
_cell.angle_alpha   90.00
_cell.angle_beta   90.00
_cell.angle_gamma   90.00
#
_symmetry.space_group_name_H-M   'P 1'
#
loop_
_entity.id
_entity.type
_entity.pdbx_description
1 polymer ?
#
loop_
_entity_poly.entity_id
_entity_poly.type
_entity_poly.pdbx_seq_one_letter_code
_entity_poly.pdbx_strand_id
1 'polypeptide(L)'
;MNEYKNIEKIKPETLLALMREVLDQSSKFSYINGTQPFFMSFEGQKFYVYVKNISSAYFSDRDKTTRAQLPIKKEFNLIKSSPYPFIFLGYDGINDVFVCWNFHVAKERLNLGKSVSFYSRTFFQSDVKEGELVRKKLKNGDLPILFKRSSLIEFFTNIDTFFAPGIFPKNEFINAVGKINYEEKFKVYLKENRNLSDKSIKNYSNALKSRISEGIRKYFIPTLETIYFIENLLILEELKIQIFKKEEYKALNSTGKNMYSCAFDNYINFIKNLYVYEVEENATIVNDINEEYCRIGKLLKINNSDLINEIEPYIKSNRLLSAAQIVGNYYQNQYPSMELSDWINLVREI
;
A
#
# COMPACT_ATOMS: atom_id res chain seq x y z
N MET A 1 16.67 -1.51 30.30
CA MET A 1 17.45 -1.49 29.05
C MET A 1 16.48 -1.84 27.91
N ASN A 2 16.43 -1.12 26.80
CA ASN A 2 15.45 -1.41 25.73
C ASN A 2 15.88 -2.69 24.99
N GLU A 3 15.19 -3.81 25.25
CA GLU A 3 15.46 -5.13 24.66
C GLU A 3 15.43 -5.11 23.12
N TYR A 4 14.74 -4.14 22.52
CA TYR A 4 14.63 -3.96 21.06
C TYR A 4 15.80 -3.23 20.39
N LYS A 5 16.83 -2.81 21.15
CA LYS A 5 18.01 -2.14 20.56
C LYS A 5 19.00 -3.11 19.91
N ASN A 6 19.04 -4.37 20.36
CA ASN A 6 20.06 -5.36 19.96
C ASN A 6 19.47 -6.70 19.48
N ILE A 7 18.20 -6.75 19.07
CA ILE A 7 17.59 -8.00 18.57
C ILE A 7 18.14 -8.31 17.18
N GLU A 8 18.62 -9.53 17.00
CA GLU A 8 18.97 -10.05 15.68
C GLU A 8 17.73 -10.03 14.77
N LYS A 9 17.86 -9.40 13.60
CA LYS A 9 16.73 -9.27 12.69
C LYS A 9 16.42 -10.63 12.06
N ILE A 10 15.19 -11.09 12.23
CA ILE A 10 14.70 -12.31 11.59
C ILE A 10 14.69 -12.09 10.08
N LYS A 11 15.27 -13.03 9.33
CA LYS A 11 15.39 -12.93 7.88
C LYS A 11 14.01 -12.99 7.20
N PRO A 12 13.83 -12.36 6.02
CA PRO A 12 12.57 -12.38 5.26
C PRO A 12 11.96 -13.78 5.08
N GLU A 13 12.80 -14.77 4.77
CA GLU A 13 12.41 -16.16 4.53
C GLU A 13 11.92 -16.82 5.81
N THR A 14 12.56 -16.53 6.94
CA THR A 14 12.15 -17.03 8.26
C THR A 14 10.84 -16.39 8.71
N LEU A 15 10.61 -15.11 8.41
CA LEU A 15 9.31 -14.47 8.68
C LEU A 15 8.18 -15.12 7.87
N LEU A 16 8.43 -15.47 6.60
CA LEU A 16 7.48 -16.23 5.79
C LEU A 16 7.22 -17.62 6.39
N ALA A 17 8.29 -18.33 6.79
CA ALA A 17 8.16 -19.66 7.38
C ALA A 17 7.32 -19.64 8.67
N LEU A 18 7.54 -18.66 9.56
CA LEU A 18 6.76 -18.48 10.79
C LEU A 18 5.27 -18.22 10.53
N MET A 19 4.95 -17.43 9.48
CA MET A 19 3.56 -17.22 9.06
C MET A 19 2.94 -18.53 8.56
N ARG A 20 3.66 -19.24 7.69
CA ARG A 20 3.19 -20.46 7.05
C ARG A 20 3.03 -21.63 8.03
N GLU A 21 3.88 -21.71 9.05
CA GLU A 21 3.77 -22.71 10.13
C GLU A 21 2.37 -22.75 10.76
N VAL A 22 1.73 -21.58 10.90
CA VAL A 22 0.36 -21.47 11.42
C VAL A 22 -0.67 -21.55 10.30
N LEU A 23 -0.48 -20.79 9.20
CA LEU A 23 -1.48 -20.70 8.14
C LEU A 23 -1.67 -22.01 7.36
N ASP A 24 -0.62 -22.80 7.15
CA ASP A 24 -0.68 -24.11 6.45
C ASP A 24 -1.52 -25.14 7.24
N GLN A 25 -1.85 -24.87 8.51
CA GLN A 25 -2.76 -25.71 9.31
C GLN A 25 -4.24 -25.51 8.94
N SER A 26 -4.57 -24.44 8.20
CA SER A 26 -5.94 -24.15 7.79
C SER A 26 -6.19 -24.55 6.34
N SER A 27 -7.24 -25.33 6.08
CA SER A 27 -7.71 -25.63 4.72
C SER A 27 -8.21 -24.41 3.96
N LYS A 28 -8.42 -23.27 4.66
CA LYS A 28 -8.86 -22.00 4.08
C LYS A 28 -7.71 -21.23 3.44
N PHE A 29 -6.47 -21.56 3.78
CA PHE A 29 -5.27 -20.88 3.32
C PHE A 29 -4.70 -21.51 2.05
N SER A 30 -4.16 -20.68 1.16
CA SER A 30 -3.33 -21.13 0.04
C SER A 30 -2.22 -20.13 -0.22
N TYR A 31 -0.97 -20.58 -0.12
CA TYR A 31 0.19 -19.80 -0.57
C TYR A 31 0.25 -19.76 -2.10
N ILE A 32 0.54 -18.60 -2.69
CA ILE A 32 0.62 -18.43 -4.14
C ILE A 32 2.07 -18.23 -4.59
N ASN A 33 2.73 -17.14 -4.17
CA ASN A 33 4.14 -16.87 -4.50
C ASN A 33 4.76 -15.76 -3.61
N GLY A 34 6.06 -15.51 -3.77
CA GLY A 34 6.77 -14.40 -3.14
C GLY A 34 7.25 -14.65 -1.71
N THR A 35 8.02 -13.70 -1.17
CA THR A 35 8.60 -13.81 0.18
C THR A 35 8.28 -12.59 1.03
N GLN A 36 8.70 -11.41 0.59
CA GLN A 36 8.41 -10.14 1.28
C GLN A 36 8.28 -9.02 0.24
N PRO A 37 7.06 -8.74 -0.27
CA PRO A 37 5.78 -9.34 0.12
C PRO A 37 5.57 -10.72 -0.51
N PHE A 38 4.70 -11.50 0.11
CA PHE A 38 4.18 -12.74 -0.47
C PHE A 38 2.69 -12.59 -0.80
N PHE A 39 2.23 -13.33 -1.79
CA PHE A 39 0.86 -13.38 -2.25
C PHE A 39 0.19 -14.66 -1.77
N MET A 40 -1.00 -14.53 -1.21
CA MET A 40 -1.76 -15.65 -0.64
C MET A 40 -3.25 -15.50 -0.92
N SER A 41 -3.97 -16.61 -0.76
CA SER A 41 -5.42 -16.63 -0.61
C SER A 41 -5.82 -17.14 0.76
N PHE A 42 -6.89 -16.56 1.32
CA PHE A 42 -7.56 -17.06 2.50
C PHE A 42 -9.07 -16.96 2.28
N GLU A 43 -9.80 -18.07 2.44
CA GLU A 43 -11.24 -18.15 2.14
C GLU A 43 -11.61 -17.65 0.72
N GLY A 44 -10.72 -17.86 -0.25
CA GLY A 44 -10.91 -17.42 -1.64
C GLY A 44 -10.61 -15.93 -1.89
N GLN A 45 -10.47 -15.11 -0.85
CA GLN A 45 -9.99 -13.73 -0.95
C GLN A 45 -8.46 -13.73 -1.10
N LYS A 46 -7.91 -12.82 -1.92
CA LYS A 46 -6.47 -12.74 -2.20
C LYS A 46 -5.85 -11.53 -1.52
N PHE A 47 -4.65 -11.70 -0.97
CA PHE A 47 -3.93 -10.69 -0.19
C PHE A 47 -2.45 -10.64 -0.58
N TYR A 48 -1.91 -9.44 -0.65
CA TYR A 48 -0.45 -9.24 -0.52
C TYR A 48 -0.13 -9.04 0.95
N VAL A 49 0.80 -9.83 1.50
CA VAL A 49 1.21 -9.74 2.90
C VAL A 49 2.69 -9.39 2.97
N TYR A 50 3.02 -8.37 3.76
CA TYR A 50 4.38 -7.92 4.01
C TYR A 50 4.65 -7.88 5.51
N VAL A 51 5.65 -8.61 5.95
CA VAL A 51 6.04 -8.73 7.35
C VAL A 51 7.41 -8.10 7.56
N LYS A 52 7.53 -7.25 8.57
CA LYS A 52 8.79 -6.66 8.99
C LYS A 52 9.02 -6.88 10.48
N ASN A 53 10.29 -7.09 10.84
CA ASN A 53 10.69 -7.05 12.24
C ASN A 53 10.29 -5.71 12.90
N ILE A 54 9.71 -5.79 14.08
CA ILE A 54 9.56 -4.66 14.97
C ILE A 54 10.93 -4.34 15.58
N SER A 55 11.28 -3.05 15.59
CA SER A 55 12.54 -2.57 16.14
C SER A 55 12.31 -1.30 16.97
N SER A 56 13.28 -0.94 17.81
CA SER A 56 13.24 0.34 18.54
C SER A 56 13.11 1.51 17.55
N ALA A 57 12.30 2.52 17.91
CA ALA A 57 12.20 3.74 17.12
C ALA A 57 13.35 4.74 17.37
N TYR A 58 14.31 4.41 18.24
CA TYR A 58 15.53 5.17 18.56
C TYR A 58 15.28 6.63 19.03
N PHE A 59 14.14 6.88 19.67
CA PHE A 59 13.89 8.15 20.35
C PHE A 59 14.62 8.16 21.71
N SER A 60 15.44 9.17 21.96
CA SER A 60 16.15 9.35 23.23
C SER A 60 15.20 9.57 24.41
N ASP A 61 14.02 10.16 24.17
CA ASP A 61 12.97 10.48 25.13
C ASP A 61 11.86 9.40 25.22
N ARG A 62 11.84 8.40 24.32
CA ARG A 62 10.74 7.42 24.21
C ARG A 62 11.25 6.01 23.92
N ASP A 63 12.02 5.49 24.86
CA ASP A 63 12.61 4.16 24.83
C ASP A 63 11.60 3.01 24.63
N LYS A 64 10.33 3.17 25.01
CA LYS A 64 9.27 2.16 24.82
C LYS A 64 8.56 2.22 23.46
N THR A 65 8.98 3.10 22.55
CA THR A 65 8.38 3.20 21.21
C THR A 65 9.07 2.26 20.24
N THR A 66 8.29 1.42 19.58
CA THR A 66 8.78 0.52 18.53
C THR A 66 8.17 0.90 17.18
N ARG A 67 8.76 0.37 16.10
CA ARG A 67 8.27 0.58 14.75
C ARG A 67 8.56 -0.59 13.83
N ALA A 68 7.74 -0.72 12.80
CA ALA A 68 8.10 -1.39 11.55
C ALA A 68 8.19 -0.33 10.43
N GLN A 69 9.06 -0.57 9.46
CA GLN A 69 9.33 0.39 8.39
C GLN A 69 9.09 -0.22 7.02
N LEU A 70 8.24 0.43 6.22
CA LEU A 70 8.07 0.13 4.79
C LEU A 70 9.20 0.79 4.00
N PRO A 71 10.03 0.02 3.27
CA PRO A 71 11.03 0.56 2.36
C PRO A 71 10.38 0.97 1.02
N ILE A 72 11.21 1.51 0.12
CA ILE A 72 10.85 1.61 -1.31
C ILE A 72 11.16 0.27 -1.98
N LYS A 73 10.20 -0.27 -2.75
CA LYS A 73 10.36 -1.48 -3.58
C LYS A 73 9.65 -1.29 -4.91
N LYS A 74 10.22 -1.81 -6.00
CA LYS A 74 9.60 -1.72 -7.33
C LYS A 74 8.25 -2.45 -7.36
N GLU A 75 8.16 -3.64 -6.75
CA GLU A 75 6.91 -4.42 -6.68
C GLU A 75 5.76 -3.70 -5.96
N PHE A 76 6.06 -2.72 -5.10
CA PHE A 76 5.03 -1.98 -4.37
C PHE A 76 4.17 -1.09 -5.26
N ASN A 77 4.68 -0.63 -6.42
CA ASN A 77 3.85 0.12 -7.36
C ASN A 77 2.75 -0.77 -7.97
N LEU A 78 3.11 -1.99 -8.37
CA LEU A 78 2.17 -2.99 -8.90
C LEU A 78 1.15 -3.41 -7.84
N ILE A 79 1.60 -3.60 -6.59
CA ILE A 79 0.71 -3.95 -5.48
C ILE A 79 -0.25 -2.80 -5.17
N LYS A 80 0.24 -1.55 -5.20
CA LYS A 80 -0.56 -0.36 -4.95
C LYS A 80 -1.69 -0.21 -5.98
N SER A 81 -1.42 -0.49 -7.26
CA SER A 81 -2.43 -0.46 -8.33
C SER A 81 -3.32 -1.71 -8.39
N SER A 82 -2.93 -2.82 -7.76
CA SER A 82 -3.73 -4.05 -7.74
C SER A 82 -5.06 -3.87 -6.99
N PRO A 83 -6.10 -4.69 -7.25
CA PRO A 83 -7.34 -4.65 -6.48
C PRO A 83 -7.22 -5.31 -5.09
N TYR A 84 -6.13 -6.04 -4.83
CA TYR A 84 -6.00 -6.88 -3.63
C TYR A 84 -5.51 -6.07 -2.42
N PRO A 85 -6.03 -6.34 -1.20
CA PRO A 85 -5.53 -5.68 0.01
C PRO A 85 -4.03 -5.94 0.24
N PHE A 86 -3.35 -4.95 0.82
CA PHE A 86 -1.95 -5.05 1.23
C PHE A 86 -1.86 -5.06 2.76
N ILE A 87 -1.67 -6.24 3.35
CA ILE A 87 -1.60 -6.45 4.78
C ILE A 87 -0.17 -6.23 5.24
N PHE A 88 0.06 -5.12 5.96
CA PHE A 88 1.36 -4.83 6.55
C PHE A 88 1.40 -5.25 8.02
N LEU A 89 2.32 -6.16 8.33
CA LEU A 89 2.51 -6.73 9.66
C LEU A 89 3.90 -6.38 10.20
N GLY A 90 3.94 -5.98 11.47
CA GLY A 90 5.14 -5.93 12.28
C GLY A 90 5.22 -7.18 13.14
N TYR A 91 6.32 -7.92 13.09
CA TYR A 91 6.54 -9.07 13.97
C TYR A 91 7.50 -8.72 15.10
N ASP A 92 7.03 -8.89 16.33
CA ASP A 92 7.82 -8.86 17.54
C ASP A 92 8.22 -10.29 17.93
N GLY A 93 9.48 -10.64 17.64
CA GLY A 93 10.03 -11.96 17.95
C GLY A 93 10.29 -12.22 19.44
N ILE A 94 10.27 -11.19 20.31
CA ILE A 94 10.42 -11.39 21.76
C ILE A 94 9.11 -11.91 22.34
N ASN A 95 8.00 -11.25 22.02
CA ASN A 95 6.69 -11.59 22.58
C ASN A 95 5.88 -12.57 21.71
N ASP A 96 6.40 -12.98 20.55
CA ASP A 96 5.68 -13.77 19.53
C ASP A 96 4.34 -13.11 19.12
N VAL A 97 4.41 -11.81 18.83
CA VAL A 97 3.24 -10.95 18.56
C VAL A 97 3.35 -10.30 17.19
N PHE A 98 2.26 -10.35 16.43
CA PHE A 98 2.06 -9.50 15.27
C PHE A 98 1.35 -8.20 15.63
N VAL A 99 1.72 -7.15 14.91
CA VAL A 99 1.05 -5.85 14.91
C VAL A 99 0.59 -5.57 13.49
N CYS A 100 -0.72 -5.51 13.27
CA CYS A 100 -1.32 -5.11 12.00
C CYS A 100 -1.80 -3.66 12.09
N TRP A 101 -1.33 -2.81 11.17
CA TRP A 101 -1.87 -1.48 10.99
C TRP A 101 -2.99 -1.50 9.96
N ASN A 102 -3.78 -0.42 9.90
CA ASN A 102 -4.84 -0.27 8.91
C ASN A 102 -4.31 -0.53 7.50
N PHE A 103 -4.73 -1.63 6.88
CA PHE A 103 -4.18 -2.09 5.61
C PHE A 103 -4.56 -1.16 4.44
N HIS A 104 -5.63 -0.38 4.59
CA HIS A 104 -5.99 0.68 3.65
C HIS A 104 -4.92 1.78 3.64
N VAL A 105 -4.58 2.29 4.83
CA VAL A 105 -3.55 3.32 5.01
C VAL A 105 -2.16 2.79 4.66
N ALA A 106 -1.87 1.53 5.00
CA ALA A 106 -0.59 0.92 4.67
C ALA A 106 -0.35 0.84 3.16
N LYS A 107 -1.39 0.45 2.39
CA LYS A 107 -1.33 0.34 0.93
C LYS A 107 -1.10 1.70 0.26
N GLU A 108 -1.78 2.75 0.71
CA GLU A 108 -1.61 4.10 0.17
C GLU A 108 -0.20 4.66 0.40
N ARG A 109 0.41 4.26 1.52
CA ARG A 109 1.74 4.70 1.93
C ARG A 109 2.89 3.95 1.25
N LEU A 110 2.59 2.96 0.41
CA LEU A 110 3.57 2.30 -0.43
C LEU A 110 4.31 3.33 -1.31
N ASN A 111 5.65 3.27 -1.25
CA ASN A 111 6.59 4.13 -1.98
C ASN A 111 6.44 5.65 -1.75
N LEU A 112 5.68 6.13 -0.75
CA LEU A 112 5.53 7.57 -0.49
C LEU A 112 6.80 8.25 0.05
N GLY A 113 7.74 7.49 0.61
CA GLY A 113 8.99 8.03 1.13
C GLY A 113 10.04 6.94 1.29
N LYS A 114 11.31 7.37 1.47
CA LYS A 114 12.46 6.45 1.58
C LYS A 114 12.26 5.34 2.62
N SER A 115 11.61 5.67 3.74
CA SER A 115 11.25 4.70 4.76
C SER A 115 10.04 5.19 5.56
N VAL A 116 8.88 4.60 5.32
CA VAL A 116 7.64 4.97 5.99
C VAL A 116 7.51 4.17 7.29
N SER A 117 7.49 4.87 8.42
CA SER A 117 7.40 4.24 9.74
C SER A 117 5.95 4.04 10.20
N PHE A 118 5.69 2.88 10.78
CA PHE A 118 4.45 2.53 11.47
C PHE A 118 4.81 2.15 12.91
N TYR A 119 4.18 2.83 13.86
CA TYR A 119 4.61 2.79 15.26
C TYR A 119 3.78 1.80 16.09
N SER A 120 4.38 1.33 17.17
CA SER A 120 3.72 0.57 18.25
C SER A 120 4.47 0.81 19.57
N ARG A 121 4.13 0.04 20.61
CA ARG A 121 4.72 0.17 21.96
C ARG A 121 5.06 -1.20 22.53
N THR A 122 6.21 -1.29 23.18
CA THR A 122 6.67 -2.54 23.81
C THR A 122 5.65 -3.08 24.81
N PHE A 123 5.10 -2.23 25.68
CA PHE A 123 4.08 -2.63 26.65
C PHE A 123 2.77 -3.11 26.00
N PHE A 124 2.40 -2.59 24.82
CA PHE A 124 1.24 -3.12 24.12
C PHE A 124 1.50 -4.51 23.55
N GLN A 125 2.74 -4.80 23.12
CA GLN A 125 3.13 -6.12 22.62
C GLN A 125 3.21 -7.15 23.76
N SER A 126 3.80 -6.78 24.91
CA SER A 126 3.92 -7.69 26.06
C SER A 126 2.58 -8.04 26.72
N ASP A 127 1.59 -7.15 26.62
CA ASP A 127 0.28 -7.34 27.26
C ASP A 127 -0.67 -8.27 26.46
N VAL A 128 -0.30 -8.67 25.24
CA VAL A 128 -1.14 -9.54 24.39
C VAL A 128 -1.13 -10.97 24.94
N LYS A 129 -2.31 -11.52 25.18
CA LYS A 129 -2.47 -12.91 25.62
C LYS A 129 -2.82 -13.84 24.45
N GLU A 130 -2.61 -15.12 24.69
CA GLU A 130 -3.00 -16.19 23.77
C GLU A 130 -4.50 -16.13 23.45
N GLY A 131 -4.86 -16.22 22.17
CA GLY A 131 -6.26 -16.14 21.72
C GLY A 131 -6.88 -14.74 21.72
N GLU A 132 -6.13 -13.69 22.06
CA GLU A 132 -6.65 -12.31 22.02
C GLU A 132 -6.26 -11.56 20.73
N LEU A 133 -7.24 -10.87 20.15
CA LEU A 133 -7.06 -9.90 19.06
C LEU A 133 -7.35 -8.49 19.61
N VAL A 134 -6.30 -7.78 20.06
CA VAL A 134 -6.46 -6.52 20.80
C VAL A 134 -6.21 -5.29 19.94
N ARG A 135 -7.11 -4.31 20.03
CA ARG A 135 -6.91 -2.97 19.45
C ARG A 135 -6.30 -2.03 20.47
N LYS A 136 -5.20 -1.37 20.12
CA LYS A 136 -4.52 -0.41 21.02
C LYS A 136 -4.39 0.95 20.37
N LYS A 137 -5.00 1.97 20.99
CA LYS A 137 -4.97 3.34 20.48
C LYS A 137 -3.61 3.99 20.76
N LEU A 138 -2.95 4.44 19.70
CA LEU A 138 -1.70 5.19 19.78
C LEU A 138 -1.96 6.69 19.93
N LYS A 139 -0.94 7.44 20.36
CA LYS A 139 -1.03 8.91 20.54
C LYS A 139 -1.34 9.65 19.23
N ASN A 140 -0.88 9.12 18.09
CA ASN A 140 -1.17 9.67 16.76
C ASN A 140 -2.57 9.32 16.26
N GLY A 141 -3.38 8.58 17.02
CA GLY A 141 -4.74 8.21 16.66
C GLY A 141 -4.84 6.85 15.96
N ASP A 142 -3.74 6.28 15.49
CA ASP A 142 -3.72 4.95 14.90
C ASP A 142 -4.22 3.91 15.90
N LEU A 143 -4.91 2.89 15.38
CA LEU A 143 -5.52 1.83 16.17
C LEU A 143 -5.09 0.45 15.64
N PRO A 144 -3.78 0.10 15.72
CA PRO A 144 -3.30 -1.20 15.30
C PRO A 144 -3.94 -2.33 16.10
N ILE A 145 -3.95 -3.50 15.48
CA ILE A 145 -4.37 -4.76 16.07
C ILE A 145 -3.13 -5.55 16.41
N LEU A 146 -3.09 -6.07 17.64
CA LEU A 146 -2.01 -6.90 18.13
C LEU A 146 -2.57 -8.27 18.49
N PHE A 147 -1.85 -9.32 18.14
CA PHE A 147 -2.26 -10.70 18.37
C PHE A 147 -1.06 -11.64 18.35
N LYS A 148 -1.19 -12.80 18.99
CA LYS A 148 -0.15 -13.84 18.97
C LYS A 148 -0.06 -14.51 17.60
N ARG A 149 1.11 -15.00 17.21
CA ARG A 149 1.30 -15.71 15.93
C ARG A 149 0.34 -16.89 15.77
N SER A 150 0.05 -17.62 16.83
CA SER A 150 -0.95 -18.68 16.89
C SER A 150 -2.37 -18.25 16.47
N SER A 151 -2.73 -16.99 16.69
CA SER A 151 -4.03 -16.41 16.30
C SER A 151 -4.06 -15.93 14.83
N LEU A 152 -3.06 -16.24 14.00
CA LEU A 152 -3.02 -15.82 12.58
C LEU A 152 -4.26 -16.25 11.78
N ILE A 153 -4.72 -17.49 11.96
CA ILE A 153 -5.91 -18.00 11.27
C ILE A 153 -7.14 -17.17 11.68
N GLU A 154 -7.32 -16.96 12.99
CA GLU A 154 -8.44 -16.18 13.54
C GLU A 154 -8.39 -14.72 13.08
N PHE A 155 -7.19 -14.13 13.00
CA PHE A 155 -6.99 -12.79 12.46
C PHE A 155 -7.48 -12.69 11.01
N PHE A 156 -7.07 -13.60 10.13
CA PHE A 156 -7.49 -13.58 8.72
C PHE A 156 -8.97 -13.89 8.55
N THR A 157 -9.57 -14.76 9.38
CA THR A 157 -11.02 -14.98 9.41
C THR A 157 -11.81 -13.70 9.74
N ASN A 158 -11.25 -12.82 10.57
CA ASN A 158 -11.93 -11.60 11.02
C ASN A 158 -11.41 -10.32 10.34
N ILE A 159 -10.56 -10.42 9.32
CA ILE A 159 -9.77 -9.29 8.81
C ILE A 159 -10.62 -8.10 8.32
N ASP A 160 -11.76 -8.38 7.70
CA ASP A 160 -12.66 -7.35 7.19
C ASP A 160 -13.43 -6.63 8.29
N THR A 161 -13.60 -7.24 9.47
CA THR A 161 -14.21 -6.60 10.64
C THR A 161 -13.29 -5.56 11.28
N PHE A 162 -12.00 -5.66 10.99
CA PHE A 162 -10.98 -4.90 11.68
C PHE A 162 -10.84 -3.48 11.16
N PHE A 163 -10.87 -3.34 9.84
CA PHE A 163 -10.67 -2.06 9.18
C PHE A 163 -11.87 -1.72 8.30
N ALA A 164 -13.06 -2.16 8.73
CA ALA A 164 -14.32 -1.86 8.07
C ALA A 164 -14.39 -0.36 7.71
N PRO A 165 -14.75 -0.02 6.45
CA PRO A 165 -15.06 1.35 6.08
C PRO A 165 -16.15 1.85 7.04
N GLY A 166 -15.79 2.76 7.95
CA GLY A 166 -16.69 3.14 9.05
C GLY A 166 -16.02 3.52 10.36
N ILE A 167 -14.77 3.08 10.58
CA ILE A 167 -14.01 3.32 11.83
C ILE A 167 -12.70 4.04 11.50
N PHE A 168 -12.81 5.25 10.95
CA PHE A 168 -11.65 6.11 10.75
C PHE A 168 -11.40 6.97 12.00
N PRO A 169 -10.23 6.83 12.67
CA PRO A 169 -9.89 7.75 13.75
C PRO A 169 -9.82 9.17 13.19
N LYS A 170 -10.27 10.17 13.98
CA LYS A 170 -10.39 11.58 13.56
C LYS A 170 -9.11 12.15 12.91
N ASN A 171 -7.95 11.60 13.28
CA ASN A 171 -6.65 12.01 12.76
C ASN A 171 -6.36 11.51 11.33
N GLU A 172 -6.97 10.40 10.87
CA GLU A 172 -6.81 9.91 9.49
C GLU A 172 -7.52 10.84 8.50
N PHE A 173 -8.66 11.43 8.86
CA PHE A 173 -9.31 12.45 8.04
C PHE A 173 -8.42 13.67 7.79
N ILE A 174 -7.67 14.11 8.81
CA ILE A 174 -6.78 15.28 8.69
C ILE A 174 -5.62 15.01 7.72
N ASN A 175 -5.07 13.79 7.75
CA ASN A 175 -3.97 13.41 6.86
C ASN A 175 -4.41 13.19 5.41
N ALA A 176 -5.72 13.08 5.14
CA ALA A 176 -6.26 12.87 3.81
C ALA A 176 -6.37 14.16 2.96
N VAL A 177 -6.07 15.32 3.55
CA VAL A 177 -6.04 16.59 2.82
C VAL A 177 -4.75 16.67 2.02
N GLY A 178 -4.88 16.48 0.70
CA GLY A 178 -3.80 16.63 -0.27
C GLY A 178 -3.47 18.09 -0.56
N LYS A 179 -2.48 18.29 -1.44
CA LYS A 179 -2.02 19.62 -1.87
C LYS A 179 -2.67 20.10 -3.17
N ILE A 180 -3.22 19.18 -3.95
CA ILE A 180 -3.81 19.46 -5.25
C ILE A 180 -5.29 19.75 -5.05
N ASN A 181 -5.76 20.85 -5.64
CA ASN A 181 -7.19 21.16 -5.71
C ASN A 181 -7.76 20.63 -7.01
N TYR A 182 -8.69 19.67 -6.92
CA TYR A 182 -9.30 19.00 -8.06
C TYR A 182 -10.56 19.66 -8.62
N GLU A 183 -10.94 20.87 -8.17
CA GLU A 183 -12.20 21.51 -8.56
C GLU A 183 -12.37 21.64 -10.07
N GLU A 184 -11.35 22.15 -10.78
CA GLU A 184 -11.44 22.36 -12.23
C GLU A 184 -11.41 21.04 -13.01
N LYS A 185 -10.57 20.08 -12.61
CA LYS A 185 -10.55 18.74 -13.22
C LYS A 185 -11.89 18.02 -13.04
N PHE A 186 -12.52 18.18 -11.88
CA PHE A 186 -13.84 17.63 -11.61
C PHE A 186 -14.92 18.24 -12.52
N LYS A 187 -14.90 19.57 -12.75
CA LYS A 187 -15.85 20.22 -13.67
C LYS A 187 -15.68 19.72 -15.11
N VAL A 188 -14.44 19.55 -15.56
CA VAL A 188 -14.12 18.97 -16.87
C VAL A 188 -14.69 17.54 -16.96
N TYR A 189 -14.42 16.69 -15.97
CA TYR A 189 -14.97 15.33 -15.92
C TYR A 189 -16.51 15.29 -15.99
N LEU A 190 -17.19 16.17 -15.25
CA LEU A 190 -18.65 16.23 -15.29
C LEU A 190 -19.18 16.61 -16.67
N LYS A 191 -18.45 17.46 -17.39
CA LYS A 191 -18.81 17.90 -18.73
C LYS A 191 -18.55 16.80 -19.77
N GLU A 192 -17.34 16.24 -19.76
CA GLU A 192 -16.85 15.37 -20.83
C GLU A 192 -17.22 13.90 -20.63
N ASN A 193 -17.11 13.38 -19.40
CA ASN A 193 -17.38 11.97 -19.10
C ASN A 193 -18.82 11.72 -18.67
N ARG A 194 -19.49 12.72 -18.07
CA ARG A 194 -20.87 12.59 -17.57
C ARG A 194 -21.89 13.34 -18.41
N ASN A 195 -21.48 14.13 -19.40
CA ASN A 195 -22.35 14.90 -20.29
C ASN A 195 -23.39 15.76 -19.54
N LEU A 196 -22.99 16.35 -18.41
CA LEU A 196 -23.90 17.16 -17.61
C LEU A 196 -23.98 18.60 -18.13
N SER A 197 -25.15 19.22 -17.96
CA SER A 197 -25.34 20.65 -18.27
C SER A 197 -24.50 21.56 -17.36
N ASP A 198 -24.12 22.74 -17.85
CA ASP A 198 -23.40 23.75 -17.05
C ASP A 198 -24.13 24.10 -15.74
N LYS A 199 -25.47 24.09 -15.77
CA LYS A 199 -26.30 24.30 -14.58
C LYS A 199 -26.09 23.18 -13.54
N SER A 200 -26.08 21.92 -13.97
CA SER A 200 -25.82 20.77 -13.09
C SER A 200 -24.39 20.78 -12.56
N ILE A 201 -23.41 21.10 -13.42
CA ILE A 201 -21.99 21.22 -13.03
C ILE A 201 -21.83 22.29 -11.95
N LYS A 202 -22.44 23.47 -12.15
CA LYS A 202 -22.43 24.56 -11.16
C LYS A 202 -23.09 24.14 -9.85
N ASN A 203 -24.24 23.48 -9.92
CA ASN A 203 -24.97 23.02 -8.73
C ASN A 203 -24.14 22.01 -7.92
N TYR A 204 -23.59 20.98 -8.57
CA TYR A 204 -22.76 19.98 -7.90
C TYR A 204 -21.47 20.58 -7.36
N SER A 205 -20.82 21.45 -8.13
CA SER A 205 -19.58 22.07 -7.69
C SER A 205 -19.79 22.96 -6.47
N ASN A 206 -20.85 23.77 -6.48
CA ASN A 206 -21.20 24.62 -5.36
C ASN A 206 -21.65 23.81 -4.14
N ALA A 207 -22.41 22.73 -4.33
CA ALA A 207 -22.84 21.85 -3.24
C ALA A 207 -21.64 21.26 -2.48
N LEU A 208 -20.62 20.80 -3.22
CA LEU A 208 -19.38 20.27 -2.68
C LEU A 208 -18.54 21.35 -2.00
N LYS A 209 -18.28 22.46 -2.69
CA LYS A 209 -17.44 23.57 -2.21
C LYS A 209 -18.00 24.27 -0.97
N SER A 210 -19.33 24.36 -0.86
CA SER A 210 -20.00 25.05 0.25
C SER A 210 -20.43 24.07 1.35
N ARG A 211 -21.69 23.66 1.35
CA ARG A 211 -22.36 22.97 2.46
C ARG A 211 -21.65 21.67 2.85
N ILE A 212 -21.20 20.88 1.89
CA ILE A 212 -20.48 19.64 2.17
C ILE A 212 -19.11 19.92 2.80
N SER A 213 -18.31 20.81 2.19
CA SER A 213 -17.01 21.19 2.76
C SER A 213 -17.14 21.83 4.15
N GLU A 214 -18.18 22.64 4.37
CA GLU A 214 -18.51 23.21 5.69
C GLU A 214 -18.78 22.11 6.72
N GLY A 215 -19.57 21.10 6.35
CA GLY A 215 -19.89 19.99 7.25
C GLY A 215 -18.69 19.12 7.56
N ILE A 216 -17.88 18.85 6.53
CA ILE A 216 -16.63 18.10 6.73
C ILE A 216 -15.71 18.88 7.66
N ARG A 217 -15.61 20.19 7.46
CA ARG A 217 -14.80 21.07 8.31
C ARG A 217 -15.27 21.07 9.76
N LYS A 218 -16.57 21.26 9.96
CA LYS A 218 -17.21 21.33 11.28
C LYS A 218 -17.04 20.04 12.09
N TYR A 219 -17.20 18.88 11.46
CA TYR A 219 -17.28 17.60 12.18
C TYR A 219 -16.01 16.76 12.14
N PHE A 220 -15.26 16.80 11.03
CA PHE A 220 -14.21 15.82 10.77
C PHE A 220 -12.83 16.49 10.62
N ILE A 221 -12.70 17.53 9.77
CA ILE A 221 -11.42 18.12 9.38
C ILE A 221 -11.44 19.66 9.52
N PRO A 222 -11.20 20.23 10.71
CA PRO A 222 -11.30 21.68 10.95
C PRO A 222 -10.44 22.56 10.01
N THR A 223 -9.35 22.02 9.48
CA THR A 223 -8.43 22.72 8.56
C THR A 223 -8.81 22.60 7.09
N LEU A 224 -9.87 21.87 6.73
CA LEU A 224 -10.25 21.65 5.35
C LEU A 224 -10.82 22.92 4.73
N GLU A 225 -10.18 23.42 3.67
CA GLU A 225 -10.72 24.53 2.87
C GLU A 225 -11.88 24.06 1.98
N THR A 226 -11.69 22.98 1.24
CA THR A 226 -12.70 22.38 0.37
C THR A 226 -12.44 20.89 0.21
N ILE A 227 -13.50 20.11 0.00
CA ILE A 227 -13.43 18.67 -0.30
C ILE A 227 -12.56 18.36 -1.52
N TYR A 228 -12.35 19.33 -2.43
CA TYR A 228 -11.50 19.15 -3.61
C TYR A 228 -10.03 18.93 -3.33
N PHE A 229 -9.58 19.07 -2.08
CA PHE A 229 -8.24 18.67 -1.66
C PHE A 229 -8.16 17.20 -1.24
N ILE A 230 -9.28 16.49 -1.16
CA ILE A 230 -9.33 15.09 -0.72
C ILE A 230 -9.43 14.21 -1.97
N GLU A 231 -8.41 13.39 -2.19
CA GLU A 231 -8.36 12.38 -3.26
C GLU A 231 -8.42 10.95 -2.72
N ASN A 232 -8.27 10.77 -1.41
CA ASN A 232 -8.33 9.45 -0.80
C ASN A 232 -9.77 8.90 -0.92
N LEU A 233 -9.92 7.87 -1.74
CA LEU A 233 -11.21 7.30 -2.08
C LEU A 233 -11.97 6.74 -0.88
N LEU A 234 -11.26 6.04 0.00
CA LEU A 234 -11.85 5.42 1.18
C LEU A 234 -12.31 6.48 2.18
N ILE A 235 -11.52 7.53 2.34
CA ILE A 235 -11.88 8.68 3.17
C ILE A 235 -13.10 9.42 2.59
N LEU A 236 -13.18 9.58 1.27
CA LEU A 236 -14.35 10.18 0.62
C LEU A 236 -15.62 9.35 0.84
N GLU A 237 -15.54 8.03 0.66
CA GLU A 237 -16.65 7.12 0.91
C GLU A 237 -17.09 7.16 2.38
N GLU A 238 -16.14 7.21 3.31
CA GLU A 238 -16.44 7.34 4.74
C GLU A 238 -17.06 8.69 5.09
N LEU A 239 -16.48 9.80 4.63
CA LEU A 239 -16.97 11.14 4.88
C LEU A 239 -18.41 11.29 4.39
N LYS A 240 -18.73 10.68 3.24
CA LYS A 240 -20.11 10.61 2.74
C LYS A 240 -21.03 9.90 3.74
N ILE A 241 -20.66 8.73 4.23
CA ILE A 241 -21.48 7.99 5.20
C ILE A 241 -21.67 8.81 6.47
N GLN A 242 -20.59 9.36 7.03
CA GLN A 242 -20.61 10.03 8.32
C GLN A 242 -21.29 11.40 8.27
N ILE A 243 -21.17 12.14 7.16
CA ILE A 243 -21.84 13.43 7.02
C ILE A 243 -23.35 13.26 6.94
N PHE A 244 -23.84 12.29 6.15
CA PHE A 244 -25.28 12.05 6.01
C PHE A 244 -25.91 11.27 7.18
N LYS A 245 -25.10 10.79 8.15
CA LYS A 245 -25.57 10.37 9.48
C LYS A 245 -25.92 11.56 10.39
N LYS A 246 -25.45 12.78 10.10
CA LYS A 246 -25.82 13.97 10.87
C LYS A 246 -27.21 14.43 10.45
N GLU A 247 -28.13 14.58 11.42
CA GLU A 247 -29.52 14.94 11.14
C GLU A 247 -29.66 16.22 10.30
N GLU A 248 -28.84 17.25 10.54
CA GLU A 248 -28.87 18.49 9.75
C GLU A 248 -28.51 18.25 8.28
N TYR A 249 -27.57 17.34 7.99
CA TYR A 249 -27.14 17.01 6.63
C TYR A 249 -28.07 16.01 5.95
N LYS A 250 -28.70 15.12 6.72
CA LYS A 250 -29.78 14.26 6.25
C LYS A 250 -30.97 15.09 5.78
N ALA A 251 -31.42 16.05 6.60
CA ALA A 251 -32.50 16.97 6.26
C ALA A 251 -32.14 17.88 5.07
N LEU A 252 -30.89 18.39 5.04
CA LEU A 252 -30.37 19.17 3.91
C LEU A 252 -30.43 18.38 2.61
N ASN A 253 -30.02 17.10 2.63
CA ASN A 253 -30.02 16.25 1.46
C ASN A 253 -31.44 15.98 0.96
N SER A 254 -32.38 15.68 1.85
CA SER A 254 -33.79 15.50 1.51
C SER A 254 -34.39 16.77 0.89
N THR A 255 -34.14 17.94 1.50
CA THR A 255 -34.60 19.24 0.97
C THR A 255 -34.00 19.55 -0.39
N GLY A 256 -32.71 19.26 -0.56
CA GLY A 256 -31.99 19.38 -1.82
C GLY A 256 -32.30 18.29 -2.85
N LYS A 257 -33.34 17.45 -2.63
CA LYS A 257 -33.72 16.34 -3.52
C LYS A 257 -32.53 15.43 -3.87
N ASN A 258 -31.73 15.07 -2.88
CA ASN A 258 -30.52 14.24 -2.97
C ASN A 258 -29.38 14.84 -3.80
N MET A 259 -29.43 16.12 -4.14
CA MET A 259 -28.39 16.80 -4.91
C MET A 259 -27.02 16.73 -4.22
N TYR A 260 -26.97 16.83 -2.89
CA TYR A 260 -25.71 16.84 -2.15
C TYR A 260 -25.04 15.46 -2.14
N SER A 261 -25.80 14.39 -1.88
CA SER A 261 -25.28 13.02 -1.98
C SER A 261 -24.88 12.67 -3.41
N CYS A 262 -25.67 13.11 -4.41
CA CYS A 262 -25.36 12.89 -5.82
C CYS A 262 -24.09 13.64 -6.25
N ALA A 263 -23.89 14.88 -5.79
CA ALA A 263 -22.66 15.62 -6.04
C ALA A 263 -21.45 14.91 -5.43
N PHE A 264 -21.57 14.39 -4.21
CA PHE A 264 -20.54 13.60 -3.54
C PHE A 264 -20.21 12.31 -4.32
N ASP A 265 -21.23 11.60 -4.80
CA ASP A 265 -21.05 10.39 -5.63
C ASP A 265 -20.34 10.68 -6.95
N ASN A 266 -20.67 11.79 -7.60
CA ASN A 266 -19.96 12.20 -8.80
C ASN A 266 -18.48 12.51 -8.51
N TYR A 267 -18.17 13.11 -7.37
CA TYR A 267 -16.79 13.38 -6.99
C TYR A 267 -16.00 12.10 -6.70
N ILE A 268 -16.60 11.14 -5.98
CA ILE A 268 -16.03 9.80 -5.76
C ILE A 268 -15.75 9.10 -7.10
N ASN A 269 -16.70 9.15 -8.04
CA ASN A 269 -16.55 8.54 -9.36
C ASN A 269 -15.47 9.23 -10.22
N PHE A 270 -15.36 10.56 -10.12
CA PHE A 270 -14.28 11.30 -10.75
C PHE A 270 -12.91 10.83 -10.24
N ILE A 271 -12.73 10.75 -8.93
CA ILE A 271 -11.48 10.27 -8.32
C ILE A 271 -11.18 8.83 -8.73
N LYS A 272 -12.17 7.93 -8.72
CA LYS A 272 -12.04 6.55 -9.25
C LYS A 272 -11.54 6.54 -10.70
N ASN A 273 -12.12 7.38 -11.55
CA ASN A 273 -11.79 7.44 -12.96
C ASN A 273 -10.39 8.05 -13.21
N LEU A 274 -9.98 9.02 -12.41
CA LEU A 274 -8.62 9.58 -12.46
C LEU A 274 -7.56 8.49 -12.26
N TYR A 275 -7.76 7.59 -11.28
CA TYR A 275 -6.87 6.45 -11.06
C TYR A 275 -6.83 5.46 -12.23
N VAL A 276 -7.95 5.26 -12.95
CA VAL A 276 -7.98 4.37 -14.12
C VAL A 276 -7.16 4.95 -15.27
N TYR A 277 -7.33 6.23 -15.57
CA TYR A 277 -6.56 6.90 -16.63
C TYR A 277 -5.06 6.93 -16.33
N GLU A 278 -4.67 7.20 -15.09
CA GLU A 278 -3.25 7.14 -14.70
C GLU A 278 -2.66 5.73 -14.86
N VAL A 279 -3.44 4.67 -14.67
CA VAL A 279 -2.97 3.28 -14.87
C VAL A 279 -2.85 2.93 -16.35
N GLU A 280 -3.78 3.36 -17.20
CA GLU A 280 -3.76 3.10 -18.65
C GLU A 280 -2.64 3.86 -19.37
N GLU A 281 -2.39 5.11 -18.99
CA GLU A 281 -1.32 5.94 -19.55
C GLU A 281 0.07 5.35 -19.19
N ASN A 282 0.23 4.86 -17.95
CA ASN A 282 1.44 4.17 -17.52
C ASN A 282 1.61 2.77 -18.15
N ALA A 283 0.52 2.07 -18.48
CA ALA A 283 0.59 0.77 -19.16
C ALA A 283 1.00 0.89 -20.64
N THR A 284 0.59 1.97 -21.30
CA THR A 284 0.90 2.22 -22.71
C THR A 284 2.40 2.51 -22.93
N ILE A 285 3.05 3.16 -21.97
CA ILE A 285 4.50 3.44 -21.98
C ILE A 285 5.35 2.15 -21.88
N VAL A 286 4.79 1.05 -21.35
CA VAL A 286 5.52 -0.22 -21.13
C VAL A 286 5.50 -1.12 -22.38
N ASN A 287 4.52 -0.97 -23.27
CA ASN A 287 4.34 -1.87 -24.43
C ASN A 287 5.26 -1.58 -25.63
N ASP A 288 6.09 -0.54 -25.59
CA ASP A 288 7.02 -0.16 -26.69
C ASP A 288 8.44 -0.76 -26.57
N ILE A 289 8.65 -1.81 -25.76
CA ILE A 289 9.96 -2.50 -25.64
C ILE A 289 10.01 -3.71 -26.60
N ASN A 290 10.85 -3.59 -27.63
CA ASN A 290 11.06 -4.50 -28.78
C ASN A 290 11.33 -5.99 -28.38
N GLU A 291 10.50 -6.93 -28.83
CA GLU A 291 10.52 -8.37 -28.46
C GLU A 291 11.74 -9.17 -28.96
N GLU A 292 12.54 -8.61 -29.87
CA GLU A 292 13.71 -9.29 -30.45
C GLU A 292 14.87 -9.46 -29.45
N TYR A 293 14.94 -8.63 -28.42
CA TYR A 293 16.05 -8.60 -27.45
C TYR A 293 15.61 -8.87 -26.00
N CYS A 294 14.32 -8.76 -25.71
CA CYS A 294 13.77 -8.87 -24.37
C CYS A 294 12.42 -9.58 -24.39
N ARG A 295 12.23 -10.58 -23.50
CA ARG A 295 10.94 -11.22 -23.29
C ARG A 295 10.68 -11.35 -21.80
N ILE A 296 9.53 -10.83 -21.36
CA ILE A 296 9.10 -10.88 -19.93
C ILE A 296 10.21 -10.29 -19.01
N GLY A 297 10.81 -9.17 -19.44
CA GLY A 297 11.82 -8.43 -18.66
C GLY A 297 13.21 -9.08 -18.60
N LYS A 298 13.42 -10.23 -19.25
CA LYS A 298 14.73 -10.90 -19.35
C LYS A 298 15.39 -10.59 -20.69
N LEU A 299 16.68 -10.28 -20.64
CA LEU A 299 17.52 -10.12 -21.82
C LEU A 299 17.77 -11.49 -22.45
N LEU A 300 17.55 -11.59 -23.77
CA LEU A 300 17.72 -12.86 -24.49
C LEU A 300 19.08 -12.98 -25.19
N LYS A 301 19.75 -11.87 -25.51
CA LYS A 301 21.05 -11.88 -26.19
C LYS A 301 21.87 -10.62 -25.89
N ILE A 302 23.18 -10.78 -25.74
CA ILE A 302 24.13 -9.65 -25.64
C ILE A 302 24.53 -9.24 -27.06
N ASN A 303 24.28 -8.00 -27.44
CA ASN A 303 24.56 -7.47 -28.78
C ASN A 303 25.55 -6.28 -28.77
N ASN A 304 26.02 -5.86 -27.59
CA ASN A 304 26.97 -4.76 -27.47
C ASN A 304 28.40 -5.28 -27.70
N SER A 305 29.00 -4.89 -28.81
CA SER A 305 30.34 -5.35 -29.22
C SER A 305 31.44 -4.94 -28.24
N ASP A 306 31.34 -3.77 -27.59
CA ASP A 306 32.34 -3.30 -26.63
C ASP A 306 32.32 -4.12 -25.34
N LEU A 307 31.12 -4.45 -24.85
CA LEU A 307 30.93 -5.32 -23.69
C LEU A 307 31.42 -6.75 -23.97
N ILE A 308 31.17 -7.27 -25.18
CA ILE A 308 31.65 -8.60 -25.58
C ILE A 308 33.19 -8.63 -25.56
N ASN A 309 33.84 -7.61 -26.10
CA ASN A 309 35.30 -7.48 -26.07
C ASN A 309 35.85 -7.37 -24.64
N GLU A 310 35.13 -6.71 -23.73
CA GLU A 310 35.51 -6.57 -22.32
C GLU A 310 35.49 -7.91 -21.57
N ILE A 311 34.50 -8.77 -21.84
CA ILE A 311 34.33 -10.05 -21.13
C ILE A 311 35.07 -11.22 -21.77
N GLU A 312 35.48 -11.12 -23.04
CA GLU A 312 36.15 -12.19 -23.79
C GLU A 312 37.39 -12.80 -23.06
N PRO A 313 38.29 -12.02 -22.43
CA PRO A 313 39.42 -12.57 -21.68
C PRO A 313 39.00 -13.42 -20.46
N TYR A 314 37.86 -13.09 -19.85
CA TYR A 314 37.31 -13.81 -18.71
C TYR A 314 36.64 -15.11 -19.13
N ILE A 315 35.98 -15.12 -20.29
CA ILE A 315 35.41 -16.34 -20.89
C ILE A 315 36.54 -17.30 -21.27
N LYS A 316 37.58 -16.82 -21.99
CA LYS A 316 38.75 -17.63 -22.39
C LYS A 316 39.51 -18.25 -21.21
N SER A 317 39.47 -17.60 -20.04
CA SER A 317 40.09 -18.10 -18.80
C SER A 317 39.11 -18.86 -17.88
N ASN A 318 37.92 -19.24 -18.38
CA ASN A 318 36.86 -19.98 -17.67
C ASN A 318 36.35 -19.28 -16.39
N ARG A 319 36.41 -17.95 -16.35
CA ARG A 319 35.92 -17.10 -15.25
C ARG A 319 34.51 -16.59 -15.53
N LEU A 320 33.58 -17.52 -15.80
CA LEU A 320 32.20 -17.21 -16.19
C LEU A 320 31.45 -16.35 -15.17
N LEU A 321 31.70 -16.53 -13.87
CA LEU A 321 31.08 -15.72 -12.82
C LEU A 321 31.52 -14.25 -12.90
N SER A 322 32.80 -14.00 -13.15
CA SER A 322 33.34 -12.64 -13.28
C SER A 322 32.79 -11.96 -14.54
N ALA A 323 32.73 -12.67 -15.66
CA ALA A 323 32.09 -12.18 -16.88
C ALA A 323 30.59 -11.88 -16.67
N ALA A 324 29.84 -12.76 -16.01
CA ALA A 324 28.43 -12.56 -15.70
C ALA A 324 28.18 -11.36 -14.77
N GLN A 325 29.09 -11.09 -13.83
CA GLN A 325 29.03 -9.89 -12.98
C GLN A 325 29.27 -8.61 -13.78
N ILE A 326 30.22 -8.61 -14.72
CA ILE A 326 30.48 -7.47 -15.61
C ILE A 326 29.25 -7.19 -16.47
N VAL A 327 28.66 -8.21 -17.10
CA VAL A 327 27.43 -8.08 -17.90
C VAL A 327 26.26 -7.59 -17.05
N GLY A 328 26.05 -8.17 -15.86
CA GLY A 328 24.97 -7.77 -14.95
C GLY A 328 25.10 -6.33 -14.46
N ASN A 329 26.33 -5.85 -14.27
CA ASN A 329 26.61 -4.45 -13.95
C ASN A 329 26.42 -3.52 -15.15
N TYR A 330 26.79 -3.96 -16.36
CA TYR A 330 26.61 -3.17 -17.58
C TYR A 330 25.12 -2.90 -17.86
N TYR A 331 24.27 -3.93 -17.74
CA TYR A 331 22.82 -3.82 -17.95
C TYR A 331 22.04 -3.43 -16.69
N GLN A 332 22.71 -2.89 -15.67
CA GLN A 332 22.12 -2.60 -14.37
C GLN A 332 20.86 -1.74 -14.51
N ASN A 333 19.77 -2.21 -13.90
CA ASN A 333 18.41 -1.64 -13.91
C ASN A 333 17.59 -1.81 -15.20
N GLN A 334 18.15 -2.32 -16.30
CA GLN A 334 17.41 -2.53 -17.55
C GLN A 334 16.63 -3.84 -17.56
N TYR A 335 17.18 -4.92 -16.97
CA TYR A 335 16.54 -6.24 -16.92
C TYR A 335 16.47 -6.77 -15.49
N PRO A 336 15.59 -6.22 -14.63
CA PRO A 336 15.59 -6.48 -13.19
C PRO A 336 15.10 -7.87 -12.79
N SER A 337 14.54 -8.66 -13.72
CA SER A 337 14.14 -10.05 -13.51
C SER A 337 15.24 -11.06 -13.85
N MET A 338 16.42 -10.60 -14.28
CA MET A 338 17.57 -11.46 -14.55
C MET A 338 18.27 -11.85 -13.25
N GLU A 339 18.36 -13.14 -12.97
CA GLU A 339 19.13 -13.71 -11.87
C GLU A 339 20.57 -14.00 -12.30
N LEU A 340 21.47 -14.22 -11.34
CA LEU A 340 22.88 -14.53 -11.63
C LEU A 340 23.05 -15.74 -12.57
N SER A 341 22.17 -16.74 -12.46
CA SER A 341 22.11 -17.88 -13.37
C SER A 341 21.77 -17.50 -14.80
N ASP A 342 20.86 -16.53 -14.99
CA ASP A 342 20.49 -16.04 -16.33
C ASP A 342 21.67 -15.31 -16.97
N TRP A 343 22.40 -14.49 -16.22
CA TRP A 343 23.61 -13.81 -16.69
C TRP A 343 24.73 -14.79 -17.05
N ILE A 344 24.92 -15.85 -16.25
CA ILE A 344 25.91 -16.90 -16.53
C ILE A 344 25.55 -17.68 -17.81
N ASN A 345 24.26 -17.94 -18.04
CA ASN A 345 23.80 -18.61 -19.26
C ASN A 345 24.04 -17.74 -20.51
N LEU A 346 23.72 -16.45 -20.45
CA LEU A 346 23.99 -15.52 -21.57
C LEU A 346 25.48 -15.44 -21.92
N VAL A 347 26.35 -15.40 -20.92
CA VAL A 347 27.80 -15.34 -21.11
C VAL A 347 28.35 -16.66 -21.66
N ARG A 348 27.70 -17.79 -21.39
CA ARG A 348 28.11 -19.12 -21.89
C ARG A 348 27.78 -19.31 -23.36
N GLU A 349 26.83 -18.56 -23.89
CA GLU A 349 26.40 -18.60 -25.30
C GLU A 349 27.25 -17.70 -26.22
N ILE A 350 28.19 -16.93 -25.65
CA ILE A 350 29.24 -16.17 -26.34
C ILE A 350 30.48 -17.04 -26.46
#